data_AF-A0A7S3RLJ2-F1
#
_entry.id   AF-A0A7S3RLJ2-F1
#
_cell.length_a   1.000
_cell.length_b   1.000
_cell.length_c   1.000
_cell.angle_alpha   90.00
_cell.angle_beta   90.00
_cell.angle_gamma   90.00
#
_symmetry.space_group_name_H-M   'P 1'
#
loop_
_entity.id
_entity.type
_entity.pdbx_description
1 polymer ?
#
loop_
_entity_poly.entity_id
_entity_poly.type
_entity_poly.pdbx_seq_one_letter_code
_entity_poly.pdbx_strand_id
1 'polypeptide(L)'
;SQAKKRYSTDANICGLSNEAEDLESIETPMTIVNPIMGVWPKDAPDAQEEITLKFEAGRCVAINGKAMTPLEVVNAANKIAGRNGVGISHALENRILGTKSRGVYEAPGMC
;
A
#
# COMPACT_ATOMS: atom_id res chain seq x y z
N SER A 1 -12.79 14.93 -19.88
CA SER A 1 -13.73 13.84 -19.56
C SER A 1 -13.38 13.32 -18.17
N GLN A 2 -14.34 13.29 -17.24
CA GLN A 2 -14.11 12.62 -15.96
C GLN A 2 -14.09 11.13 -16.23
N ALA A 3 -12.91 10.50 -16.16
CA ALA A 3 -12.82 9.05 -16.18
C ALA A 3 -13.69 8.52 -15.03
N LYS A 4 -14.71 7.73 -15.37
CA LYS A 4 -15.60 7.06 -14.41
C LYS A 4 -14.69 6.28 -13.45
N LYS A 5 -14.69 6.63 -12.14
CA LYS A 5 -13.92 5.89 -11.14
C LYS A 5 -14.37 4.42 -11.21
N ARG A 6 -13.45 3.52 -11.55
CA ARG A 6 -13.74 2.08 -11.72
C ARG A 6 -13.83 1.35 -10.38
N TYR A 7 -13.39 1.98 -9.30
CA TYR A 7 -13.34 1.46 -7.94
C TYR A 7 -13.52 2.58 -6.92
N SER A 8 -14.04 2.22 -5.75
CA SER A 8 -14.07 3.04 -4.54
C SER A 8 -12.72 2.96 -3.84
N THR A 9 -12.28 4.07 -3.27
CA THR A 9 -10.99 4.18 -2.59
C THR A 9 -11.19 4.80 -1.21
N ASP A 10 -10.71 4.12 -0.17
CA ASP A 10 -10.55 4.69 1.18
C ASP A 10 -9.05 4.77 1.52
N ALA A 11 -8.62 5.88 2.12
CA ALA A 11 -7.20 6.16 2.30
C ALA A 11 -6.91 6.93 3.59
N ASN A 12 -5.83 6.54 4.26
CA ASN A 12 -5.21 7.26 5.36
C ASN A 12 -3.68 7.12 5.29
N ILE A 13 -2.97 7.64 6.30
CA ILE A 13 -1.49 7.61 6.31
C ILE A 13 -0.90 6.20 6.37
N CYS A 14 -1.63 5.22 6.91
CA CYS A 14 -1.18 3.84 7.06
C CYS A 14 -1.38 3.03 5.78
N GLY A 15 -2.29 3.45 4.91
CA GLY A 15 -2.58 2.72 3.70
C GLY A 15 -3.87 3.13 3.02
N LEU A 16 -4.19 2.37 1.99
CA LEU A 16 -5.28 2.62 1.08
C LEU A 16 -5.92 1.30 0.66
N SER A 17 -7.25 1.27 0.59
CA SER A 17 -8.02 0.15 0.03
C SER A 17 -8.73 0.57 -1.26
N ASN A 18 -8.75 -0.32 -2.24
CA ASN A 18 -9.54 -0.19 -3.46
C ASN A 18 -10.50 -1.38 -3.57
N GLU A 19 -11.79 -1.06 -3.69
CA GLU A 19 -12.86 -2.04 -3.85
C GLU A 19 -13.72 -1.65 -5.05
N ALA A 20 -14.05 -2.62 -5.91
CA ALA A 20 -14.89 -2.43 -7.08
C ALA A 20 -15.78 -3.63 -7.32
N GLU A 21 -16.96 -3.38 -7.87
CA GLU A 21 -17.82 -4.41 -8.46
C GLU A 21 -17.04 -5.23 -9.50
N ASP A 22 -16.28 -4.57 -10.37
CA ASP A 22 -15.42 -5.26 -11.34
C ASP A 22 -14.34 -6.15 -10.67
N LEU A 23 -13.81 -5.75 -9.51
CA LEU A 23 -12.83 -6.54 -8.75
C LEU A 23 -13.45 -7.78 -8.11
N GLU A 24 -14.78 -7.84 -7.91
CA GLU A 24 -15.45 -9.03 -7.35
C GLU A 24 -15.31 -10.27 -8.26
N SER A 25 -15.21 -10.05 -9.59
CA SER A 25 -14.92 -11.12 -10.53
C SER A 25 -13.45 -11.55 -10.45
N ILE A 26 -13.20 -12.85 -10.24
CA ILE A 26 -11.83 -13.40 -10.15
C ILE A 26 -11.04 -13.26 -11.47
N GLU A 27 -11.75 -13.17 -12.59
CA GLU A 27 -11.18 -12.99 -13.94
C GLU A 27 -10.63 -11.58 -14.14
N THR A 28 -11.12 -10.59 -13.38
CA THR A 28 -10.65 -9.21 -13.48
C THR A 28 -9.25 -9.11 -12.86
N PRO A 29 -8.23 -8.65 -13.60
CA PRO A 29 -6.90 -8.46 -13.05
C PRO A 29 -6.88 -7.35 -12.00
N MET A 30 -6.12 -7.52 -10.91
CA MET A 30 -5.93 -6.46 -9.90
C MET A 30 -5.31 -5.18 -10.48
N THR A 31 -4.63 -5.29 -11.62
CA THR A 31 -3.96 -4.18 -12.32
C THR A 31 -4.92 -3.19 -12.97
N ILE A 32 -6.24 -3.38 -12.86
CA ILE A 32 -7.19 -2.30 -13.15
C ILE A 32 -7.06 -1.14 -12.17
N VAL A 33 -6.47 -1.40 -11.00
CA VAL A 33 -6.12 -0.40 -10.00
C VAL A 33 -4.79 0.25 -10.38
N ASN A 34 -4.80 1.58 -10.46
CA ASN A 34 -3.61 2.41 -10.51
C ASN A 34 -3.18 2.74 -9.07
N PRO A 35 -2.02 2.25 -8.60
CA PRO A 35 -1.53 2.53 -7.25
C PRO A 35 -1.33 4.03 -7.01
N ILE A 36 -1.61 4.49 -5.79
CA ILE A 36 -1.47 5.89 -5.38
C ILE A 36 -0.28 6.10 -4.44
N MET A 37 -0.02 5.14 -3.54
CA MET A 37 1.05 5.22 -2.54
C MET A 37 2.35 4.56 -3.01
N GLY A 38 2.27 3.62 -3.95
CA GLY A 38 3.44 2.95 -4.52
C GLY A 38 3.40 2.74 -6.02
N VAL A 39 4.13 1.74 -6.49
CA VAL A 39 4.14 1.26 -7.88
C VAL A 39 3.93 -0.25 -7.90
N TRP A 40 3.49 -0.81 -9.02
CA TRP A 40 3.52 -2.27 -9.17
C TRP A 40 4.98 -2.76 -9.16
N PRO A 41 5.28 -3.96 -8.62
CA PRO A 41 6.66 -4.46 -8.55
C PRO A 41 7.42 -4.47 -9.88
N LYS A 42 6.71 -4.67 -11.00
CA LYS A 42 7.27 -4.62 -12.36
C LYS A 42 7.74 -3.22 -12.81
N ASP A 43 7.26 -2.18 -12.14
CA ASP A 43 7.52 -0.76 -12.45
C ASP A 43 8.49 -0.15 -11.40
N ALA A 44 8.94 -0.94 -10.41
CA ALA A 44 9.92 -0.53 -9.41
C ALA A 44 11.34 -0.45 -10.01
N PRO A 45 12.27 0.34 -9.43
CA PRO A 45 13.66 0.36 -9.85
C PRO A 45 14.34 -1.01 -9.74
N ASP A 46 15.21 -1.34 -10.70
CA ASP A 46 16.03 -2.56 -10.67
C ASP A 46 17.13 -2.52 -9.61
N ALA A 47 17.45 -1.33 -9.09
CA ALA A 47 18.49 -1.12 -8.09
C ALA A 47 17.95 -1.40 -6.68
N GLN A 48 18.64 -2.27 -5.93
CA GLN A 48 18.34 -2.52 -4.54
C GLN A 48 18.60 -1.27 -3.69
N GLU A 49 17.64 -0.91 -2.83
CA GLU A 49 17.79 0.13 -1.81
C GLU A 49 17.87 -0.52 -0.42
N GLU A 50 18.99 -0.31 0.28
CA GLU A 50 19.16 -0.75 1.66
C GLU A 50 18.75 0.37 2.63
N ILE A 51 17.98 0.02 3.66
CA ILE A 51 17.60 0.95 4.72
C ILE A 51 17.91 0.39 6.10
N THR A 52 18.20 1.27 7.04
CA THR A 52 18.34 0.93 8.46
C THR A 52 17.19 1.52 9.25
N LEU A 53 16.54 0.70 10.09
CA LEU A 53 15.50 1.13 11.02
C LEU A 53 16.02 1.04 12.45
N LYS A 54 15.82 2.10 13.24
CA LYS A 54 16.12 2.09 14.68
C LYS A 54 14.82 1.98 15.47
N PHE A 55 14.74 1.00 16.37
CA PHE A 55 13.60 0.82 17.27
C PHE A 55 13.98 1.08 18.72
N GLU A 56 13.08 1.74 19.44
CA GLU A 56 13.15 1.94 20.90
C GLU A 56 11.78 1.63 21.51
N ALA A 57 11.75 0.75 22.51
CA ALA A 57 10.51 0.31 23.17
C ALA A 57 9.38 -0.10 22.18
N GLY A 58 9.75 -0.81 21.10
CA GLY A 58 8.81 -1.28 20.08
C GLY A 58 8.35 -0.22 19.06
N ARG A 59 8.88 1.01 19.12
CA ARG A 59 8.58 2.07 18.15
C ARG A 59 9.78 2.36 17.26
N CYS A 60 9.57 2.46 15.96
CA CYS A 60 10.60 2.98 15.06
C CYS A 60 10.79 4.48 15.32
N VAL A 61 12.03 4.88 15.60
CA VAL A 61 12.42 6.26 15.95
C VAL A 61 13.39 6.89 14.97
N ALA A 62 13.96 6.12 14.04
CA ALA A 62 14.85 6.63 13.00
C ALA A 62 14.88 5.72 11.76
N ILE A 63 15.06 6.35 10.60
CA ILE A 63 15.34 5.68 9.31
C ILE A 63 16.67 6.23 8.79
N ASN A 64 17.59 5.35 8.37
CA ASN A 64 18.92 5.68 7.86
C ASN A 64 19.69 6.63 8.79
N GLY A 65 19.63 6.36 10.10
CA GLY A 65 20.29 7.16 11.13
C GLY A 65 19.63 8.51 11.45
N LYS A 66 18.62 8.93 10.69
CA LYS A 66 17.90 10.20 10.94
C LYS A 66 16.75 9.98 11.91
N ALA A 67 16.83 10.61 13.09
CA ALA A 67 15.74 10.62 14.07
C ALA A 67 14.49 11.30 13.51
N MET A 68 13.33 10.73 13.79
CA MET A 68 12.04 11.11 13.22
C MET A 68 10.92 10.95 14.25
N THR A 69 9.90 11.81 14.16
CA THR A 69 8.62 11.61 14.83
C THR A 69 7.85 10.43 14.22
N PRO A 70 6.85 9.84 14.91
CA PRO A 70 6.08 8.72 14.36
C PRO A 70 5.44 9.01 12.99
N LEU A 71 4.92 10.23 12.79
CA LEU A 71 4.34 10.63 11.51
C LEU A 71 5.40 10.72 10.39
N GLU A 72 6.58 11.25 10.70
CA GLU A 72 7.68 11.32 9.74
C GLU A 72 8.17 9.92 9.35
N VAL A 73 8.24 8.99 10.30
CA VAL A 73 8.60 7.59 10.05
C VAL A 73 7.62 6.97 9.05
N VAL A 74 6.30 7.05 9.30
CA VAL A 74 5.29 6.46 8.40
C VAL A 74 5.37 7.08 7.00
N ASN A 75 5.49 8.41 6.90
CA ASN A 75 5.60 9.09 5.61
C ASN A 75 6.88 8.70 4.84
N ALA A 76 8.02 8.63 5.55
CA ALA A 76 9.28 8.24 4.94
C ALA A 76 9.26 6.77 4.51
N ALA A 77 8.75 5.87 5.35
CA ALA A 77 8.59 4.46 5.05
C ALA A 77 7.67 4.26 3.84
N ASN A 78 6.49 4.90 3.80
CA ASN A 78 5.59 4.87 2.64
C ASN A 78 6.30 5.30 1.35
N LYS A 79 7.07 6.39 1.39
CA LYS A 79 7.77 6.91 0.21
C LYS A 79 8.89 5.98 -0.26
N ILE A 80 9.62 5.35 0.65
CA ILE A 80 10.73 4.43 0.31
C ILE A 80 10.16 3.10 -0.20
N ALA A 81 9.29 2.47 0.57
CA ALA A 81 8.71 1.19 0.23
C ALA A 81 7.81 1.29 -1.01
N GLY A 82 7.01 2.36 -1.11
CA GLY A 82 6.11 2.58 -2.24
C GLY A 82 6.83 2.70 -3.58
N ARG A 83 7.94 3.47 -3.67
CA ARG A 83 8.72 3.56 -4.92
C ARG A 83 9.42 2.25 -5.29
N ASN A 84 9.65 1.38 -4.31
CA ASN A 84 10.27 0.07 -4.50
C ASN A 84 9.22 -1.06 -4.68
N GLY A 85 7.94 -0.71 -4.88
CA GLY A 85 6.87 -1.66 -5.16
C GLY A 85 6.47 -2.57 -3.98
N VAL A 86 6.78 -2.16 -2.75
CA VAL A 86 6.51 -2.91 -1.53
C VAL A 86 5.12 -2.57 -0.98
N GLY A 87 4.45 -3.56 -0.39
CA GLY A 87 3.21 -3.35 0.39
C GLY A 87 1.93 -3.24 -0.44
N ILE A 88 1.95 -3.66 -1.71
CA ILE A 88 0.72 -3.88 -2.48
C ILE A 88 0.26 -5.33 -2.30
N SER A 89 -1.00 -5.51 -1.90
CA SER A 89 -1.61 -6.83 -1.76
C SER A 89 -2.95 -6.89 -2.48
N HIS A 90 -3.33 -8.09 -2.91
CA HIS A 90 -4.70 -8.38 -3.32
C HIS A 90 -5.22 -9.50 -2.41
N ALA A 91 -6.47 -9.38 -1.97
CA ALA A 91 -7.06 -10.39 -1.10
C ALA A 91 -8.51 -10.65 -1.47
N LEU A 92 -8.93 -11.90 -1.25
CA LEU A 92 -10.33 -12.28 -1.13
C LEU A 92 -10.59 -12.50 0.36
N GLU A 93 -11.45 -11.68 0.96
CA GLU A 93 -11.67 -11.63 2.39
C GLU A 93 -13.14 -11.88 2.75
N ASN A 94 -13.40 -12.29 4.00
CA ASN A 94 -14.75 -12.48 4.51
C ASN A 94 -15.20 -11.20 5.22
N ARG A 95 -16.34 -10.64 4.80
CA ARG A 95 -17.00 -9.54 5.51
C ARG A 95 -17.80 -10.09 6.69
N ILE A 96 -17.95 -9.27 7.72
CA ILE A 96 -18.74 -9.60 8.93
C ILE A 96 -20.19 -9.96 8.58
N LEU A 97 -20.73 -9.38 7.51
CA LEU A 97 -22.09 -9.64 7.01
C LEU A 97 -22.24 -11.00 6.29
N GLY A 98 -21.19 -11.84 6.25
CA GLY A 98 -21.21 -13.17 5.65
C GLY A 98 -20.97 -13.21 4.14
N THR A 99 -20.67 -12.07 3.52
CA THR A 99 -20.27 -11.98 2.12
C THR A 99 -18.76 -12.03 1.96
N LYS A 100 -18.28 -12.35 0.76
CA LYS A 100 -16.86 -12.20 0.41
C LYS A 100 -16.64 -10.89 -0.32
N SER A 101 -15.48 -10.28 -0.14
CA SER A 101 -15.03 -9.14 -0.95
C SER A 101 -13.66 -9.41 -1.53
N ARG A 102 -13.39 -8.79 -2.68
CA ARG A 102 -12.07 -8.77 -3.28
C ARG A 102 -11.58 -7.34 -3.34
N GLY A 103 -10.40 -7.09 -2.78
CA GLY A 103 -9.81 -5.78 -2.66
C GLY A 103 -8.34 -5.76 -3.06
N VAL A 104 -7.87 -4.58 -3.42
CA VAL A 104 -6.44 -4.27 -3.63
C VAL A 104 -6.04 -3.22 -2.61
N TYR A 105 -5.00 -3.51 -1.82
CA TYR A 105 -4.57 -2.69 -0.71
C TYR A 105 -3.14 -2.20 -0.93
N GLU A 106 -2.86 -0.98 -0.48
CA GLU A 106 -1.53 -0.40 -0.44
C GLU A 106 -1.21 -0.05 1.01
N ALA A 107 -0.14 -0.61 1.57
CA ALA A 107 0.33 -0.29 2.92
C ALA A 107 1.87 -0.29 2.96
N PRO A 108 2.57 0.50 2.11
CA PRO A 108 4.00 0.38 1.89
C PRO A 108 4.85 0.58 3.16
N GLY A 109 4.49 1.53 4.03
CA GLY A 109 5.22 1.77 5.27
C GLY A 109 4.81 0.88 6.44
N MET A 110 3.79 0.04 6.27
CA MET A 110 3.18 -0.77 7.34
C MET A 110 3.42 -2.28 7.18
N CYS A 111 4.04 -2.71 6.08
CA CYS A 111 4.34 -4.10 5.77
C CYS A 111 5.47 -4.68 6.65
#